data_AF-A0A644WLZ8-F1
#
_entry.id   AF-A0A644WLZ8-F1
#
_cell.length_a   1.000
_cell.length_b   1.000
_cell.length_c   1.000
_cell.angle_alpha   90.00
_cell.angle_beta   90.00
_cell.angle_gamma   90.00
#
_symmetry.space_group_name_H-M   'P 1'
#
loop_
_entity.id
_entity.type
_entity.pdbx_description
1 polymer ?
#
loop_
_entity_poly.entity_id
_entity_poly.type
_entity_poly.pdbx_seq_one_letter_code
_entity_poly.pdbx_strand_id
1 'polypeptide(L)'
;MKLTETIIKIVLSILFLVCLLDMPYGYFQLVRFLGMVGFAILAYNTYQKNQTWFVIWLASAILINPIFKISLGREIWNIVDVIWAILLIASIFIKQTKTE
;
A
#
# COMPACT_ATOMS: atom_id res chain seq x y z
N MET A 1 16.80 6.34 2.30
CA MET A 1 15.38 6.17 2.67
C MET A 1 15.24 6.55 4.14
N LYS A 2 14.22 7.30 4.53
CA LYS A 2 14.05 7.62 5.97
C LYS A 2 13.62 6.34 6.70
N LEU A 3 14.15 6.08 7.89
CA LEU A 3 13.80 4.90 8.70
C LEU A 3 12.28 4.72 8.84
N THR A 4 11.55 5.83 9.02
CA THR A 4 10.09 5.89 9.10
C THR A 4 9.39 5.34 7.85
N GLU A 5 9.89 5.63 6.64
CA GLU A 5 9.32 5.14 5.38
C GLU A 5 9.46 3.61 5.29
N THR A 6 10.60 3.07 5.72
CA THR A 6 10.85 1.62 5.75
C THR A 6 9.90 0.92 6.70
N ILE A 7 9.70 1.48 7.90
CA ILE A 7 8.80 0.90 8.91
C ILE A 7 7.37 0.85 8.38
N ILE A 8 6.88 1.93 7.78
CA ILE A 8 5.53 1.97 7.18
C ILE A 8 5.38 0.86 6.13
N LYS A 9 6.37 0.71 5.24
CA LYS A 9 6.33 -0.32 4.19
C LYS A 9 6.29 -1.73 4.76
N ILE A 10 7.11 -2.02 5.78
CA ILE A 10 7.16 -3.34 6.41
C ILE A 10 5.83 -3.64 7.12
N VAL A 11 5.34 -2.70 7.95
CA VAL A 11 4.08 -2.88 8.70
C VAL A 11 2.91 -3.10 7.74
N LEU A 12 2.78 -2.27 6.70
CA LEU A 12 1.73 -2.45 5.69
C LEU A 12 1.85 -3.80 4.96
N SER A 13 3.06 -4.23 4.61
CA SER A 13 3.26 -5.52 3.94
C SER A 13 2.78 -6.67 4.81
N ILE A 14 3.08 -6.64 6.11
CA ILE A 14 2.60 -7.64 7.06
C ILE A 14 1.07 -7.61 7.16
N LEU A 15 0.46 -6.42 7.29
CA LEU A 15 -1.00 -6.30 7.35
C LEU A 15 -1.69 -6.86 6.11
N PHE A 16 -1.19 -6.57 4.91
CA PHE A 16 -1.72 -7.14 3.67
C PHE A 16 -1.53 -8.65 3.58
N LEU A 17 -0.38 -9.18 4.02
CA LEU A 17 -0.17 -10.62 4.06
C LEU A 17 -1.10 -11.33 5.04
N VAL A 18 -1.40 -10.72 6.18
CA VAL A 18 -2.36 -11.25 7.16
C VAL A 18 -3.79 -11.25 6.60
N CYS A 19 -4.13 -10.32 5.69
CA CYS A 19 -5.42 -10.34 4.98
C CYS A 19 -5.62 -11.58 4.08
N LEU A 20 -4.57 -12.31 3.70
CA LEU A 20 -4.73 -13.59 2.98
C LEU A 20 -5.35 -14.70 3.85
N LEU A 21 -5.29 -14.56 5.17
CA LEU A 21 -5.90 -15.51 6.09
C LEU A 21 -7.42 -15.29 6.21
N ASP A 22 -8.12 -16.27 6.78
CA ASP A 22 -9.53 -16.16 7.13
C ASP A 22 -9.75 -15.22 8.32
N MET A 23 -9.69 -13.92 8.03
CA MET A 23 -9.91 -12.85 9.01
C MET A 23 -11.35 -12.34 9.01
N PRO A 24 -11.85 -11.78 10.12
CA PRO A 24 -13.17 -11.19 10.19
C PRO A 24 -13.27 -9.94 9.32
N TYR A 25 -14.47 -9.63 8.82
CA TYR A 25 -14.70 -8.47 7.93
C TYR A 25 -14.17 -7.13 8.47
N GLY A 26 -14.29 -6.91 9.78
CA GLY A 26 -13.77 -5.69 10.42
C GLY A 26 -12.25 -5.51 10.30
N TYR A 27 -11.49 -6.61 10.23
CA TYR A 27 -10.05 -6.56 10.02
C TYR A 27 -9.70 -5.97 8.65
N PHE A 28 -10.39 -6.42 7.59
CA PHE A 28 -10.20 -5.88 6.24
C PHE A 28 -10.52 -4.39 6.17
N GLN A 29 -11.58 -3.93 6.84
CA GLN A 29 -11.92 -2.50 6.86
C GLN A 29 -10.83 -1.67 7.53
N LEU A 30 -10.28 -2.15 8.65
CA LEU A 30 -9.19 -1.51 9.36
C LEU A 30 -7.92 -1.48 8.49
N VAL A 31 -7.55 -2.60 7.89
CA VAL A 31 -6.36 -2.69 7.02
C VAL A 31 -6.49 -1.77 5.81
N ARG A 32 -7.68 -1.67 5.20
CA ARG A 32 -7.92 -0.71 4.10
C ARG A 32 -7.73 0.74 4.53
N PHE A 33 -8.24 1.11 5.70
CA PHE A 33 -8.04 2.45 6.23
C PHE A 33 -6.56 2.74 6.51
N LEU A 34 -5.86 1.82 7.20
CA LEU A 34 -4.43 1.95 7.48
C LEU A 34 -3.59 1.95 6.19
N GLY A 35 -3.95 1.10 5.23
CA GLY A 35 -3.35 1.02 3.91
C GLY A 35 -3.49 2.33 3.15
N MET A 36 -4.70 2.91 3.11
CA MET A 36 -4.95 4.21 2.49
C MET A 36 -4.08 5.30 3.13
N VAL A 37 -4.07 5.39 4.46
CA VAL A 37 -3.26 6.40 5.18
C VAL A 37 -1.77 6.21 4.91
N GLY A 38 -1.28 4.97 4.99
CA GLY A 38 0.13 4.68 4.76
C GLY A 38 0.56 4.93 3.31
N PHE A 39 -0.26 4.55 2.32
CA PHE A 39 0.00 4.88 0.92
C PHE A 39 -0.06 6.39 0.65
N ALA A 40 -0.96 7.14 1.29
CA ALA A 40 -1.00 8.59 1.17
C ALA A 40 0.28 9.25 1.73
N ILE A 41 0.78 8.77 2.87
CA ILE A 41 2.07 9.24 3.44
C ILE A 41 3.23 8.92 2.48
N LEU A 42 3.25 7.71 1.89
CA LEU A 42 4.28 7.32 0.92
C LEU A 42 4.21 8.17 -0.36
N ALA A 43 3.00 8.48 -0.84
CA ALA A 43 2.80 9.38 -1.98
C ALA A 43 3.34 10.78 -1.65
N TYR A 44 2.96 11.36 -0.51
CA TYR A 44 3.46 12.68 -0.09
C TYR A 44 4.99 12.73 -0.02
N ASN A 45 5.62 11.68 0.52
CA ASN A 45 7.08 11.59 0.62
C ASN A 45 7.81 11.43 -0.72
N THR A 46 7.10 10.99 -1.77
CA THR A 46 7.64 10.75 -3.11
C THR A 46 7.28 11.83 -4.14
N TYR A 47 6.32 12.70 -3.82
CA TYR A 47 5.78 13.75 -4.69
C TYR A 47 6.84 14.57 -5.42
N GLN A 48 7.92 14.98 -4.75
CA GLN A 48 9.01 15.76 -5.37
C GLN A 48 10.27 14.93 -5.70
N LYS A 49 10.29 13.64 -5.34
CA LYS A 49 11.48 12.79 -5.51
C LYS A 49 11.39 11.92 -6.75
N ASN A 50 10.23 11.36 -7.03
CA ASN A 50 10.02 10.49 -8.17
C ASN A 50 8.52 10.45 -8.51
N GLN A 51 8.18 11.03 -9.66
CA GLN A 51 6.79 11.15 -10.13
C GLN A 51 6.13 9.78 -10.34
N THR A 52 6.87 8.80 -10.84
CA THR A 52 6.36 7.44 -11.06
C THR A 52 5.94 6.78 -9.74
N TRP A 53 6.80 6.82 -8.72
CA TRP A 53 6.48 6.27 -7.41
C TRP A 53 5.35 7.05 -6.71
N PHE A 54 5.31 8.37 -6.89
CA PHE A 54 4.21 9.19 -6.40
C PHE A 54 2.86 8.71 -6.96
N VAL A 55 2.76 8.55 -8.28
CA VAL A 55 1.54 8.08 -8.94
C VAL A 55 1.16 6.68 -8.47
N ILE A 56 2.12 5.76 -8.33
CA ILE A 56 1.88 4.39 -7.84
C ILE A 56 1.27 4.41 -6.43
N TRP A 57 1.85 5.19 -5.51
CA TRP A 57 1.34 5.26 -4.14
C TRP A 57 0.00 5.99 -4.04
N LEU A 58 -0.18 7.06 -4.81
CA LEU A 58 -1.44 7.80 -4.84
C LEU A 58 -2.57 6.93 -5.41
N ALA A 59 -2.34 6.23 -6.52
CA ALA A 59 -3.30 5.31 -7.11
C ALA A 59 -3.66 4.18 -6.14
N SER A 60 -2.67 3.62 -5.44
CA SER A 60 -2.89 2.60 -4.41
C SER A 60 -3.76 3.11 -3.25
N ALA A 61 -3.52 4.34 -2.78
CA ALA A 61 -4.32 4.97 -1.72
C ALA A 61 -5.78 5.16 -2.16
N ILE A 62 -6.01 5.57 -3.42
CA ILE A 62 -7.35 5.75 -3.97
C ILE A 62 -8.06 4.40 -4.12
N LEU A 63 -7.36 3.37 -4.63
CA LEU A 63 -7.92 2.05 -4.88
C LEU A 63 -8.35 1.35 -3.58
N ILE A 64 -7.57 1.49 -2.50
CA ILE A 64 -7.85 0.84 -1.22
C ILE A 64 -8.72 1.70 -0.28
N ASN A 65 -9.20 2.85 -0.74
CA ASN A 65 -9.89 3.76 0.18
C ASN A 65 -11.17 3.09 0.75
N PRO A 66 -11.52 3.36 2.03
CA PRO A 66 -12.72 2.80 2.63
C PRO A 66 -14.00 3.58 2.27
N ILE A 67 -13.87 4.73 1.59
CA ILE A 67 -14.97 5.66 1.28
C ILE A 67 -15.73 5.19 0.03
N PHE A 68 -15.01 4.80 -1.02
CA PHE A 68 -15.55 4.18 -2.21
C PHE A 68 -15.48 2.66 -2.04
N LYS A 69 -16.62 2.05 -1.71
CA LYS A 69 -16.71 0.58 -1.67
C LYS A 69 -16.56 0.02 -3.09
N ILE A 70 -15.35 -0.40 -3.44
CA ILE A 70 -15.11 -1.23 -4.61
C ILE A 70 -15.36 -2.69 -4.19
N SER A 71 -16.51 -3.22 -4.58
CA SER A 71 -16.91 -4.60 -4.30
C SER A 71 -16.24 -5.58 -5.26
N LEU A 72 -14.90 -5.57 -5.32
CA LEU A 72 -14.14 -6.68 -5.89
C LEU A 72 -14.39 -7.90 -4.99
N GLY A 73 -14.58 -9.08 -5.58
CA GLY A 73 -14.74 -10.32 -4.81
C GLY A 73 -13.53 -10.59 -3.92
N ARG A 74 -13.69 -11.45 -2.91
CA ARG A 74 -12.62 -11.77 -1.94
C ARG A 74 -11.34 -12.25 -2.62
N GLU A 75 -11.46 -13.09 -3.64
CA GLU A 75 -10.33 -13.59 -4.45
C GLU A 75 -9.52 -12.45 -5.09
N ILE A 76 -10.20 -11.46 -5.67
CA ILE A 76 -9.54 -10.33 -6.32
C ILE A 76 -8.82 -9.47 -5.28
N TRP A 77 -9.44 -9.23 -4.12
CA TRP A 77 -8.78 -8.48 -3.04
C TRP A 77 -7.55 -9.20 -2.52
N ASN A 78 -7.59 -10.53 -2.36
CA ASN A 78 -6.41 -11.31 -1.96
C ASN A 78 -5.26 -11.15 -2.96
N ILE A 79 -5.56 -11.19 -4.27
CA ILE A 79 -4.56 -10.96 -5.32
C ILE A 79 -3.96 -9.55 -5.20
N VAL A 80 -4.81 -8.53 -5.01
CA VAL A 80 -4.37 -7.15 -4.87
C VAL A 80 -3.50 -6.96 -3.60
N ASP A 81 -3.87 -7.58 -2.48
CA ASP A 81 -3.11 -7.55 -1.23
C ASP A 81 -1.71 -8.17 -1.41
N VAL A 82 -1.60 -9.29 -2.14
CA VAL A 82 -0.30 -9.88 -2.50
C VAL A 82 0.54 -8.92 -3.36
N ILE A 83 -0.08 -8.31 -4.38
CA ILE A 83 0.61 -7.36 -5.26
C ILE A 83 1.15 -6.18 -4.43
N TRP A 84 0.35 -5.63 -3.51
CA TRP A 84 0.79 -4.55 -2.64
C TRP A 84 1.90 -4.97 -1.68
N ALA A 85 1.83 -6.16 -1.08
CA ALA A 85 2.90 -6.66 -0.23
C ALA A 85 4.23 -6.77 -1.00
N ILE A 86 4.21 -7.35 -2.21
CA ILE A 86 5.39 -7.45 -3.07
C ILE A 86 5.90 -6.06 -3.46
N LEU A 87 5.00 -5.15 -3.90
CA LEU A 87 5.35 -3.79 -4.30
C LEU A 87 6.01 -3.01 -3.16
N LEU A 88 5.45 -3.08 -1.95
CA LEU A 88 6.00 -2.43 -0.76
C LEU A 88 7.38 -2.96 -0.43
N ILE A 89 7.57 -4.28 -0.40
CA ILE A 89 8.87 -4.93 -0.14
C ILE A 89 9.89 -4.56 -1.23
N ALA A 90 9.53 -4.70 -2.50
CA ALA A 90 10.41 -4.36 -3.62
C ALA A 90 10.84 -2.88 -3.56
N SER A 91 9.93 -1.97 -3.21
CA SER A 91 10.22 -0.55 -3.08
C SER A 91 11.20 -0.19 -1.94
N ILE A 92 11.52 -1.13 -1.05
CA ILE A 92 12.57 -0.95 -0.02
C ILE A 92 13.95 -1.10 -0.67
N PHE A 93 14.09 -2.08 -1.57
CA PHE A 93 15.36 -2.40 -2.23
C PHE A 93 15.59 -1.55 -3.50
N ILE A 94 14.52 -1.14 -4.17
CA ILE A 94 14.61 -0.26 -5.34
C ILE A 94 14.94 1.15 -4.86
N LYS A 95 16.12 1.63 -5.24
CA LYS A 95 16.51 3.03 -5.03
C LYS A 95 15.57 3.89 -5.87
N GLN A 96 14.75 4.70 -5.22
CA GLN A 96 13.91 5.69 -5.89
C GLN A 96 14.81 6.80 -6.43
N THR A 97 15.47 6.54 -7.56
CA THR A 97 16.25 7.52 -8.31
C THR A 97 15.30 8.57 -8.85
N LYS A 98 15.71 9.84 -8.85
CA LYS A 98 14.98 10.86 -9.61
C LYS A 98 14.94 10.40 -11.06
N THR A 99 13.75 10.23 -11.60
CA THR A 99 13.58 10.17 -13.06
C THR A 99 13.78 11.61 -13.52
N GLU A 100 14.94 11.88 -14.12
CA GLU A 100 15.27 13.17 -14.76
C GLU A 100 14.35 13.45 -15.94
#